data_AF-A0A8R1IBF3-F1
#
_entry.id   AF-A0A8R1IBF3-F1
#
_cell.length_a   1.000
_cell.length_b   1.000
_cell.length_c   1.000
_cell.angle_alpha   90.00
_cell.angle_beta   90.00
_cell.angle_gamma   90.00
#
_symmetry.space_group_name_H-M   'P 1'
#
loop_
_entity.id
_entity.type
_entity.pdbx_description
1 polymer ?
#
loop_
_entity_poly.entity_id
_entity_poly.type
_entity_poly.pdbx_seq_one_letter_code
_entity_poly.pdbx_strand_id
1 'polypeptide(L)'
;MLTECVRHIAHQGNARADEIVITVSRWLNTRSALLFDSSLTRSISVLERKLVLLLCAECERIGAKVVHATAQKLVLNTGKATSVEAKAFTEMLIQSLSSNVVFAALHITPVKFFDTMLWMDAYNYTGVRVKDKNEDVEEGEDVQNMDTENKANDDQELETIVKWKIAEEMPEDGNIREEFLQMVSAYVVMFLETNQCMKFDAEMAQTFRADCISQKISHRLYRVVNKLVHGSAESAHCAVYLVNATCRALSCDSSSQLAIEGVRDNARRLLHNTVVEADLTPLQVTTLYVSNVFCGNCSQSSNIFLSSTDEILTCSTCRSKLNYDEIDMMICDRLNQLLTAYQIQDHQCEKCKSVRHDNLPMYCTCCSPFTPQITSKQLALEAKTVETVSTIRNFALSLELATWIMKML
;
A
#
# COMPACT_ATOMS: atom_id res chain seq x y z
N MET A 1 5.73 -29.62 18.95
CA MET A 1 6.43 -28.47 19.56
C MET A 1 5.53 -27.24 19.66
N LEU A 2 5.14 -26.57 18.56
CA LEU A 2 4.32 -25.34 18.65
C LEU A 2 2.98 -25.57 19.38
N THR A 3 2.27 -26.66 19.06
CA THR A 3 1.03 -27.05 19.74
C THR A 3 1.20 -27.27 21.25
N GLU A 4 2.38 -27.70 21.66
CA GLU A 4 2.73 -27.94 23.06
C GLU A 4 3.13 -26.64 23.76
N CYS A 5 3.81 -25.73 23.06
CA CYS A 5 4.05 -24.37 23.53
C CYS A 5 2.73 -23.64 23.78
N VAL A 6 1.80 -23.68 22.81
CA VAL A 6 0.45 -23.09 22.96
C VAL A 6 -0.29 -23.69 24.15
N ARG A 7 -0.19 -25.01 24.35
CA ARG A 7 -0.78 -25.69 25.53
C ARG A 7 -0.16 -25.19 26.84
N HIS A 8 1.17 -25.01 26.89
CA HIS A 8 1.86 -24.50 28.08
C HIS A 8 1.51 -23.04 28.37
N ILE A 9 1.31 -22.22 27.33
CA ILE A 9 0.82 -20.84 27.49
C ILE A 9 -0.58 -20.85 28.12
N ALA A 10 -1.50 -21.66 27.56
CA ALA A 10 -2.89 -21.70 28.02
C ALA A 10 -3.06 -22.24 29.45
N HIS A 11 -2.29 -23.26 29.85
CA HIS A 11 -2.45 -23.87 31.18
C HIS A 11 -1.52 -23.32 32.26
N GLN A 12 -0.31 -22.89 31.91
CA GLN A 12 0.74 -22.52 32.87
C GLN A 12 1.14 -21.05 32.78
N GLY A 13 0.66 -20.29 31.79
CA GLY A 13 1.09 -18.90 31.56
C GLY A 13 2.61 -18.82 31.29
N ASN A 14 3.18 -19.83 30.63
CA ASN A 14 4.62 -19.95 30.48
C ASN A 14 5.17 -18.88 29.52
N ALA A 15 5.80 -17.83 30.08
CA ALA A 15 6.37 -16.72 29.32
C ALA A 15 7.43 -17.15 28.28
N ARG A 16 8.19 -18.23 28.53
CA ARG A 16 9.19 -18.72 27.58
C ARG A 16 8.55 -19.39 26.38
N ALA A 17 7.46 -20.11 26.59
CA ALA A 17 6.70 -20.70 25.49
C ALA A 17 6.07 -19.61 24.60
N ASP A 18 5.61 -18.52 25.21
CA ASP A 18 5.08 -17.35 24.50
C ASP A 18 6.16 -16.66 23.65
N GLU A 19 7.33 -16.41 24.24
CA GLU A 19 8.50 -15.85 23.54
C GLU A 19 8.90 -16.69 22.31
N ILE A 20 8.89 -18.03 22.44
CA ILE A 20 9.14 -18.94 21.31
C ILE A 20 8.09 -18.77 20.22
N VAL A 21 6.79 -18.75 20.57
CA VAL A 21 5.71 -18.64 19.59
C VAL A 21 5.79 -17.31 18.81
N ILE A 22 6.09 -16.21 19.50
CA ILE A 22 6.22 -14.88 18.87
C ILE A 22 7.44 -14.84 17.93
N THR A 23 8.57 -15.42 18.34
CA THR A 23 9.84 -15.38 17.59
C THR A 23 9.93 -16.37 16.44
N VAL A 24 9.05 -17.38 16.36
CA VAL A 24 9.04 -18.38 15.28
C VAL A 24 8.91 -17.73 13.90
N SER A 25 8.10 -16.68 13.76
CA SER A 25 7.97 -15.94 12.50
C SER A 25 9.30 -15.33 12.05
N ARG A 26 10.06 -14.75 12.99
CA ARG A 26 11.41 -14.20 12.75
C ARG A 26 12.39 -15.31 12.38
N TRP A 27 12.40 -16.41 13.14
CA TRP A 27 13.28 -17.56 12.87
C TRP A 27 13.08 -18.13 11.47
N LEU A 28 11.81 -18.32 11.06
CA LEU A 28 11.47 -18.84 9.73
C LEU A 28 11.92 -17.94 8.58
N ASN A 29 12.01 -16.63 8.80
CA ASN A 29 12.33 -15.66 7.75
C ASN A 29 13.78 -15.14 7.80
N THR A 30 14.57 -15.56 8.81
CA THR A 30 15.95 -15.11 8.99
C THR A 30 16.92 -16.13 8.41
N ARG A 31 17.61 -15.77 7.32
CA ARG A 31 18.57 -16.66 6.63
C ARG A 31 19.79 -17.05 7.47
N SER A 32 20.19 -16.20 8.40
CA SER A 32 21.30 -16.44 9.33
C SER A 32 20.92 -17.31 10.54
N ALA A 33 19.65 -17.69 10.67
CA ALA A 33 19.21 -18.52 11.78
C ALA A 33 19.75 -19.96 11.66
N LEU A 34 20.10 -20.54 12.81
CA LEU A 34 20.46 -21.96 12.86
C LEU A 34 19.26 -22.82 12.43
N LEU A 35 19.55 -23.88 11.65
CA LEU A 35 18.54 -24.77 11.07
C LEU A 35 17.53 -24.06 10.14
N PHE A 36 17.91 -22.90 9.57
CA PHE A 36 17.13 -22.26 8.53
C PHE A 36 17.00 -23.19 7.30
N ASP A 37 15.77 -23.37 6.84
CA ASP A 37 15.44 -24.12 5.64
C ASP A 37 14.51 -23.29 4.75
N SER A 38 15.01 -22.89 3.58
CA SER A 38 14.27 -22.08 2.61
C SER A 38 13.04 -22.79 2.05
N SER A 39 13.04 -24.12 2.01
CA SER A 39 11.90 -24.92 1.55
C SER A 39 10.74 -24.87 2.54
N LEU A 40 11.05 -24.84 3.85
CA LEU A 40 10.07 -24.70 4.91
C LEU A 40 9.45 -23.30 4.89
N THR A 41 10.28 -22.25 4.81
CA THR A 41 9.81 -20.86 4.71
C THR A 41 8.87 -20.69 3.52
N ARG A 42 9.28 -21.19 2.34
CA ARG A 42 8.44 -21.13 1.12
C ARG A 42 7.13 -21.89 1.29
N SER A 43 7.16 -23.08 1.90
CA SER A 43 5.96 -23.88 2.13
C SER A 43 4.98 -23.17 3.07
N ILE A 44 5.48 -22.57 4.14
CA ILE A 44 4.67 -21.79 5.09
C ILE A 44 4.09 -20.55 4.40
N SER A 45 4.87 -19.78 3.64
CA SER A 45 4.33 -18.64 2.89
C SER A 45 3.25 -19.04 1.88
N VAL A 46 3.34 -20.22 1.27
CA VAL A 46 2.28 -20.75 0.39
C VAL A 46 1.03 -21.10 1.19
N LEU A 47 1.18 -21.74 2.36
CA LEU A 47 0.04 -22.07 3.24
C LEU A 47 -0.62 -20.81 3.81
N GLU A 48 0.17 -19.81 4.19
CA GLU A 48 -0.30 -18.50 4.64
C GLU A 48 -1.13 -17.80 3.56
N ARG A 49 -0.65 -17.77 2.30
CA ARG A 49 -1.43 -17.23 1.17
C ARG A 49 -2.73 -18.01 0.95
N LYS A 50 -2.69 -19.34 1.03
CA LYS A 50 -3.90 -20.18 0.92
C LYS A 50 -4.89 -19.88 2.04
N LEU A 51 -4.41 -19.69 3.27
CA LEU A 51 -5.24 -19.34 4.42
C LEU A 51 -5.91 -17.98 4.23
N VAL A 52 -5.16 -16.96 3.78
CA VAL A 52 -5.71 -15.63 3.47
C VAL A 52 -6.76 -15.71 2.38
N LEU A 53 -6.52 -16.45 1.29
CA LEU A 53 -7.50 -16.62 0.21
C LEU A 53 -8.78 -17.34 0.68
N LEU A 54 -8.64 -18.36 1.53
CA LEU A 54 -9.78 -19.05 2.13
C LEU A 54 -10.56 -18.12 3.06
N LEU A 55 -9.87 -17.31 3.87
CA LEU A 55 -10.47 -16.30 4.73
C LEU A 55 -11.26 -15.28 3.91
N CYS A 56 -10.72 -14.81 2.78
CA CYS A 56 -11.41 -13.89 1.88
C CYS A 56 -12.71 -14.52 1.34
N ALA A 57 -12.64 -15.76 0.85
CA ALA A 57 -13.81 -16.46 0.31
C ALA A 57 -14.92 -16.63 1.38
N GLU A 58 -14.54 -16.91 2.62
CA GLU A 58 -15.49 -17.07 3.73
C GLU A 58 -16.10 -15.73 4.17
N CYS A 59 -15.31 -14.64 4.18
CA CYS A 59 -15.83 -13.29 4.40
C CYS A 59 -16.85 -12.89 3.30
N GLU A 60 -16.56 -13.16 2.04
CA GLU A 60 -17.48 -12.92 0.92
C GLU A 60 -18.75 -13.77 1.01
N ARG A 61 -18.62 -15.03 1.45
CA ARG A 61 -19.76 -15.93 1.70
C ARG A 61 -20.70 -15.41 2.80
N ILE A 62 -20.16 -14.77 3.83
CA ILE A 62 -20.95 -14.16 4.93
C ILE A 62 -21.61 -12.84 4.47
N GLY A 63 -21.15 -12.24 3.37
CA GLY A 63 -21.71 -11.03 2.77
C GLY A 63 -20.85 -9.78 2.92
N ALA A 64 -19.58 -9.93 3.33
CA ALA A 64 -18.62 -8.82 3.36
C ALA A 64 -17.82 -8.78 2.06
N LYS A 65 -17.69 -7.62 1.42
CA LYS A 65 -16.82 -7.49 0.24
C LYS A 65 -15.38 -7.22 0.67
N VAL A 66 -14.44 -8.07 0.24
CA VAL A 66 -13.02 -7.91 0.57
C VAL A 66 -12.41 -6.84 -0.32
N VAL A 67 -11.83 -5.78 0.28
CA VAL A 67 -11.13 -4.71 -0.45
C VAL A 67 -9.63 -4.99 -0.51
N HIS A 68 -9.06 -5.42 0.62
CA HIS A 68 -7.63 -5.74 0.72
C HIS A 68 -7.41 -6.83 1.76
N ALA A 69 -6.52 -7.76 1.46
CA ALA A 69 -6.17 -8.84 2.38
C ALA A 69 -4.68 -9.16 2.28
N THR A 70 -4.04 -9.16 3.43
CA THR A 70 -2.68 -9.65 3.68
C THR A 70 -2.71 -10.48 4.95
N ALA A 71 -1.61 -11.17 5.27
CA ALA A 71 -1.52 -11.96 6.50
C ALA A 71 -1.69 -11.13 7.79
N GLN A 72 -1.41 -9.82 7.73
CA GLN A 72 -1.45 -8.93 8.89
C GLN A 72 -2.62 -7.94 8.86
N LYS A 73 -3.20 -7.66 7.69
CA LYS A 73 -4.21 -6.62 7.51
C LYS A 73 -5.32 -7.09 6.59
N LEU A 74 -6.55 -7.00 7.09
CA LEU A 74 -7.78 -7.27 6.36
C LEU A 74 -8.63 -6.00 6.33
N VAL A 75 -9.07 -5.59 5.14
CA VAL A 75 -9.97 -4.45 4.92
C VAL A 75 -11.22 -4.95 4.23
N LEU A 76 -12.35 -4.80 4.91
CA LEU A 76 -13.65 -5.29 4.48
C LEU A 76 -14.62 -4.12 4.30
N ASN A 77 -15.46 -4.23 3.28
CA ASN A 77 -16.67 -3.43 3.16
C ASN A 77 -17.85 -4.26 3.68
N THR A 78 -18.47 -3.79 4.76
CA THR A 78 -19.59 -4.46 5.44
C THR A 78 -20.92 -4.29 4.71
N GLY A 79 -21.01 -3.34 3.77
CA GLY A 79 -22.26 -3.00 3.07
C GLY A 79 -23.36 -2.42 3.96
N LYS A 80 -23.04 -2.04 5.20
CA LYS A 80 -24.00 -1.46 6.15
C LYS A 80 -24.01 0.06 6.06
N ALA A 81 -25.18 0.65 6.30
CA ALA A 81 -25.38 2.10 6.16
C ALA A 81 -24.96 2.89 7.40
N THR A 82 -24.86 2.24 8.56
CA THR A 82 -24.57 2.91 9.84
C THR A 82 -23.41 2.22 10.55
N SER A 83 -22.57 3.02 11.23
CA SER A 83 -21.40 2.53 12.00
C SER A 83 -21.79 1.46 13.04
N VAL A 84 -22.93 1.63 13.72
CA VAL A 84 -23.42 0.67 14.73
C VAL A 84 -23.74 -0.70 14.10
N GLU A 85 -24.42 -0.71 12.96
CA GLU A 85 -24.73 -1.95 12.23
C GLU A 85 -23.45 -2.61 11.70
N ALA A 86 -22.49 -1.81 11.25
CA ALA A 86 -21.19 -2.31 10.79
C ALA A 86 -20.42 -3.01 11.92
N LYS A 87 -20.40 -2.43 13.12
CA LYS A 87 -19.75 -3.04 14.30
C LYS A 87 -20.41 -4.36 14.70
N ALA A 88 -21.74 -4.38 14.81
CA ALA A 88 -22.48 -5.60 15.11
C ALA A 88 -22.25 -6.69 14.04
N PHE A 89 -22.17 -6.31 12.77
CA PHE A 89 -21.83 -7.23 11.68
C PHE A 89 -20.40 -7.77 11.81
N THR A 90 -19.42 -6.94 12.19
CA THR A 90 -18.03 -7.40 12.37
C THR A 90 -17.89 -8.38 13.53
N GLU A 91 -18.60 -8.17 14.65
CA GLU A 91 -18.62 -9.12 15.77
C GLU A 91 -19.23 -10.46 15.36
N MET A 92 -20.37 -10.42 14.65
CA MET A 92 -21.00 -11.62 14.10
C MET A 92 -20.07 -12.35 13.14
N LEU A 93 -19.36 -11.63 12.28
CA LEU A 93 -18.39 -12.20 11.34
C LEU A 93 -17.25 -12.88 12.08
N ILE A 94 -16.64 -12.24 13.09
CA ILE A 94 -15.56 -12.84 13.89
C ILE A 94 -16.06 -14.10 14.61
N GLN A 95 -17.25 -14.05 15.21
CA GLN A 95 -17.86 -15.21 15.85
C GLN A 95 -18.09 -16.37 14.86
N SER A 96 -18.60 -16.06 13.67
CA SER A 96 -18.82 -17.04 12.60
C SER A 96 -17.51 -17.67 12.12
N LEU A 97 -16.46 -16.87 11.92
CA LEU A 97 -15.14 -17.37 11.54
C LEU A 97 -14.55 -18.29 12.61
N SER A 98 -14.70 -17.94 13.90
CA SER A 98 -14.20 -18.76 15.01
C SER A 98 -14.85 -20.15 15.09
N SER A 99 -16.06 -20.32 14.53
CA SER A 99 -16.75 -21.62 14.49
C SER A 99 -16.11 -22.60 13.51
N ASN A 100 -15.38 -22.10 12.51
CA ASN A 100 -14.69 -22.95 11.55
C ASN A 100 -13.35 -23.40 12.12
N VAL A 101 -13.12 -24.71 12.17
CA VAL A 101 -11.90 -25.33 12.71
C VAL A 101 -10.63 -24.80 12.04
N VAL A 102 -10.70 -24.44 10.76
CA VAL A 102 -9.54 -23.91 10.01
C VAL A 102 -9.11 -22.53 10.51
N PHE A 103 -10.05 -21.73 11.02
CA PHE A 103 -9.80 -20.38 11.52
C PHE A 103 -9.82 -20.29 13.05
N ALA A 104 -10.02 -21.40 13.76
CA ALA A 104 -10.13 -21.42 15.22
C ALA A 104 -8.88 -20.87 15.94
N ALA A 105 -7.71 -20.96 15.30
CA ALA A 105 -6.45 -20.43 15.83
C ALA A 105 -6.17 -18.97 15.40
N LEU A 106 -7.02 -18.36 14.57
CA LEU A 106 -6.85 -16.98 14.12
C LEU A 106 -7.40 -16.01 15.17
N HIS A 107 -6.57 -15.04 15.54
CA HIS A 107 -6.99 -13.92 16.37
C HIS A 107 -7.20 -12.69 15.47
N ILE A 108 -8.45 -12.24 15.37
CA ILE A 108 -8.84 -11.10 14.52
C ILE A 108 -9.43 -10.02 15.41
N THR A 109 -8.84 -8.83 15.38
CA THR A 109 -9.30 -7.66 16.14
C THR A 109 -9.64 -6.51 15.20
N PRO A 110 -10.85 -5.92 15.29
CA PRO A 110 -11.17 -4.71 14.55
C PRO A 110 -10.37 -3.54 15.12
N VAL A 111 -9.67 -2.78 14.26
CA VAL A 111 -8.81 -1.66 14.67
C VAL A 111 -9.40 -0.31 14.29
N LYS A 112 -10.03 -0.20 13.11
CA LYS A 112 -10.54 1.09 12.58
C LYS A 112 -11.83 0.87 11.83
N PHE A 113 -12.80 1.75 12.07
CA PHE A 113 -14.06 1.83 11.32
C PHE A 113 -14.06 3.10 10.48
N PHE A 114 -14.34 2.94 9.18
CA PHE A 114 -14.45 4.04 8.23
C PHE A 114 -15.88 4.07 7.69
N ASP A 115 -16.46 5.27 7.61
CA ASP A 115 -17.78 5.47 6.98
C ASP A 115 -17.62 5.48 5.45
N THR A 116 -16.77 6.39 4.97
CA THR A 116 -16.39 6.48 3.57
C THR A 116 -14.88 6.40 3.41
N MET A 117 -14.43 5.66 2.39
CA MET A 117 -13.01 5.42 2.16
C MET A 117 -12.73 5.32 0.66
N LEU A 118 -11.65 5.97 0.22
CA LEU A 118 -11.02 5.75 -1.06
C LEU A 118 -9.71 4.99 -0.82
N TRP A 119 -9.64 3.76 -1.32
CA TRP A 119 -8.53 2.85 -1.07
C TRP A 119 -7.79 2.51 -2.38
N MET A 120 -6.49 2.76 -2.42
CA MET A 120 -5.61 2.28 -3.48
C MET A 120 -4.79 1.08 -3.02
N ASP A 121 -4.07 1.24 -1.92
CA ASP A 121 -3.25 0.20 -1.32
C ASP A 121 -3.08 0.44 0.19
N ALA A 122 -2.25 -0.37 0.85
CA ALA A 122 -2.04 -0.30 2.29
C ALA A 122 -1.48 1.03 2.80
N TYR A 123 -0.94 1.88 1.92
CA TYR A 123 -0.21 3.12 2.21
C TYR A 123 -0.79 4.35 1.50
N ASN A 124 -1.63 4.14 0.50
CA ASN A 124 -2.31 5.15 -0.28
C ASN A 124 -3.83 4.97 -0.11
N TYR A 125 -4.40 5.69 0.84
CA TYR A 125 -5.82 5.74 1.10
C TYR A 125 -6.23 7.02 1.82
N THR A 126 -7.48 7.42 1.63
CA THR A 126 -8.13 8.45 2.45
C THR A 126 -9.47 7.92 2.95
N GLY A 127 -9.88 8.31 4.14
CA GLY A 127 -11.19 7.91 4.65
C GLY A 127 -11.60 8.68 5.88
N VAL A 128 -12.90 8.77 6.11
CA VAL A 128 -13.48 9.36 7.31
C VAL A 128 -13.64 8.27 8.35
N ARG A 129 -12.81 8.31 9.40
CA ARG A 129 -12.85 7.40 10.53
C ARG A 129 -13.93 7.83 11.50
N VAL A 130 -14.67 6.86 12.01
CA VAL A 130 -15.58 7.04 13.15
C VAL A 130 -14.80 6.76 14.42
N LYS A 131 -14.60 7.76 15.28
CA LYS A 131 -14.04 7.58 16.63
C LYS A 131 -15.16 7.28 17.61
N ASP A 132 -14.93 6.28 18.46
CA ASP A 132 -15.72 6.09 19.67
C ASP A 132 -15.07 6.88 20.80
N LYS A 133 -15.85 7.66 21.54
CA LYS A 133 -15.39 8.45 22.70
C LYS A 133 -14.71 7.60 23.81
N ASN A 134 -14.73 6.27 23.71
CA ASN A 134 -14.12 5.35 24.66
C ASN A 134 -12.69 4.92 24.28
N GLU A 135 -12.16 5.30 23.10
CA GLU A 135 -10.81 4.89 22.64
C GLU A 135 -9.66 5.78 23.21
N ASP A 136 -9.96 6.90 23.88
CA ASP A 136 -8.96 7.90 24.28
C ASP A 136 -8.17 7.58 25.57
N VAL A 137 -8.08 6.32 26.00
CA VAL A 137 -7.30 5.97 27.20
C VAL A 137 -5.84 5.56 26.92
N GLU A 138 -5.43 5.33 25.66
CA GLU A 138 -4.08 4.77 25.40
C GLU A 138 -3.10 5.60 24.54
N GLU A 139 -3.45 6.81 24.05
CA GLU A 139 -2.46 7.67 23.36
C GLU A 139 -2.51 9.11 23.87
N GLY A 140 -2.01 9.33 25.09
CA GLY A 140 -1.75 10.67 25.62
C GLY A 140 -0.46 11.26 25.05
N GLU A 141 -0.56 12.46 24.45
CA GLU A 141 0.24 13.63 24.82
C GLU A 141 -0.35 14.90 24.15
N ASP A 142 -0.87 15.77 25.02
CA ASP A 142 -0.94 17.24 25.00
C ASP A 142 -1.36 18.01 23.72
N VAL A 143 -2.59 18.54 23.72
CA VAL A 143 -2.83 19.97 23.42
C VAL A 143 -3.99 20.52 24.28
N GLN A 144 -3.71 21.59 25.01
CA GLN A 144 -4.65 22.38 25.81
C GLN A 144 -5.52 23.33 24.96
N ASN A 145 -6.69 23.67 25.51
CA ASN A 145 -7.63 24.79 25.28
C ASN A 145 -8.96 24.38 24.64
N MET A 146 -10.04 24.27 25.42
CA MET A 146 -10.95 25.31 25.98
C MET A 146 -12.05 25.81 25.02
N ASP A 147 -13.27 25.50 25.46
CA ASP A 147 -14.58 26.15 25.24
C ASP A 147 -15.28 26.05 23.88
N THR A 148 -16.29 25.17 23.79
CA THR A 148 -17.68 25.63 23.53
C THR A 148 -18.72 24.60 24.00
N GLU A 149 -19.73 25.08 24.73
CA GLU A 149 -20.81 24.31 25.33
C GLU A 149 -21.87 23.79 24.31
N ASN A 150 -22.41 22.62 24.64
CA ASN A 150 -23.79 22.16 24.41
C ASN A 150 -24.35 22.11 22.97
N LYS A 151 -24.27 20.92 22.35
CA LYS A 151 -25.42 20.29 21.67
C LYS A 151 -25.46 18.80 21.99
N ALA A 152 -26.56 18.37 22.61
CA ALA A 152 -26.82 16.97 22.90
C ALA A 152 -27.39 16.25 21.67
N ASN A 153 -26.98 14.98 21.53
CA ASN A 153 -27.55 13.88 20.76
C ASN A 153 -27.11 13.74 19.29
N ASP A 154 -25.88 13.27 19.05
CA ASP A 154 -25.55 11.92 18.52
C ASP A 154 -24.03 11.87 18.22
N ASP A 155 -23.19 11.98 19.26
CA ASP A 155 -21.79 12.40 19.10
C ASP A 155 -20.84 11.25 18.71
N GLN A 156 -20.83 10.89 17.43
CA GLN A 156 -19.69 10.22 16.81
C GLN A 156 -18.74 11.28 16.26
N GLU A 157 -17.51 11.32 16.77
CA GLU A 157 -16.48 12.22 16.24
C GLU A 157 -15.91 11.65 14.94
N LEU A 158 -16.03 12.40 13.85
CA LEU A 158 -15.54 12.02 12.53
C LEU A 158 -14.15 12.62 12.29
N GLU A 159 -13.15 11.77 12.08
CA GLU A 159 -11.78 12.19 11.79
C GLU A 159 -11.42 11.84 10.35
N THR A 160 -10.96 12.82 9.56
CA THR A 160 -10.49 12.55 8.20
C THR A 160 -9.03 12.08 8.22
N ILE A 161 -8.81 10.80 7.91
CA ILE A 161 -7.47 10.23 7.78
C ILE A 161 -7.04 10.30 6.33
N VAL A 162 -5.94 11.00 6.08
CA VAL A 162 -5.35 11.15 4.74
C VAL A 162 -3.95 10.53 4.76
N LYS A 163 -3.76 9.40 4.07
CA LYS A 163 -2.45 8.75 3.92
C LYS A 163 -2.14 8.52 2.45
N TRP A 164 -1.25 9.33 1.89
CA TRP A 164 -0.82 9.18 0.50
C TRP A 164 0.68 9.32 0.41
N LYS A 165 1.39 8.19 0.35
CA LYS A 165 2.84 8.18 0.11
C LYS A 165 3.20 8.75 -1.26
N ILE A 166 2.33 8.52 -2.23
CA ILE A 166 2.40 9.18 -3.54
C ILE A 166 2.52 10.71 -3.40
N ALA A 167 1.90 11.32 -2.37
CA ALA A 167 1.98 12.76 -2.16
C ALA A 167 3.32 13.20 -1.53
N GLU A 168 4.00 12.33 -0.78
CA GLU A 168 5.32 12.60 -0.19
C GLU A 168 6.43 12.58 -1.26
N GLU A 169 6.23 11.83 -2.34
CA GLU A 169 7.14 11.75 -3.48
C GLU A 169 6.94 12.90 -4.51
N MET A 170 5.95 13.77 -4.29
CA MET A 170 5.69 14.87 -5.21
C MET A 170 6.73 15.99 -5.04
N PRO A 171 7.11 16.67 -6.14
CA PRO A 171 7.87 17.92 -6.04
C PRO A 171 7.17 18.93 -5.13
N GLU A 172 7.96 19.64 -4.30
CA GLU A 172 7.44 20.67 -3.39
C GLU A 172 7.01 21.95 -4.13
N ASP A 173 7.49 22.13 -5.35
CA ASP A 173 7.19 23.28 -6.19
C ASP A 173 5.69 23.42 -6.49
N GLY A 174 5.18 24.65 -6.40
CA GLY A 174 3.80 24.95 -6.80
C GLY A 174 2.70 24.44 -5.86
N ASN A 175 3.05 23.98 -4.64
CA ASN A 175 2.12 23.50 -3.62
C ASN A 175 1.22 22.34 -4.10
N ILE A 176 1.77 21.50 -4.97
CA ILE A 176 1.04 20.43 -5.66
C ILE A 176 0.60 19.33 -4.70
N ARG A 177 1.42 19.05 -3.69
CA ARG A 177 1.11 18.10 -2.63
C ARG A 177 -0.19 18.46 -1.92
N GLU A 178 -0.34 19.70 -1.45
CA GLU A 178 -1.56 20.13 -0.76
C GLU A 178 -2.77 20.12 -1.70
N GLU A 179 -2.61 20.58 -2.94
CA GLU A 179 -3.68 20.55 -3.93
C GLU A 179 -4.17 19.12 -4.20
N PHE A 180 -3.26 18.15 -4.33
CA PHE A 180 -3.60 16.73 -4.46
C PHE A 180 -4.37 16.22 -3.25
N LEU A 181 -3.84 16.42 -2.04
CA LEU A 181 -4.45 15.94 -0.80
C LEU A 181 -5.83 16.55 -0.58
N GLN A 182 -5.99 17.84 -0.85
CA GLN A 182 -7.27 18.54 -0.73
C GLN A 182 -8.29 18.08 -1.77
N MET A 183 -7.89 17.78 -3.02
CA MET A 183 -8.82 17.24 -4.03
C MET A 183 -9.33 15.86 -3.64
N VAL A 184 -8.44 14.98 -3.17
CA VAL A 184 -8.78 13.61 -2.81
C VAL A 184 -9.58 13.55 -1.50
N SER A 185 -9.26 14.37 -0.51
CA SER A 185 -10.06 14.48 0.71
C SER A 185 -11.45 15.06 0.42
N ALA A 186 -11.53 16.12 -0.40
CA ALA A 186 -12.80 16.73 -0.77
C ALA A 186 -13.73 15.74 -1.50
N TYR A 187 -13.20 14.86 -2.34
CA TYR A 187 -14.00 13.82 -2.99
C TYR A 187 -14.73 12.92 -1.98
N VAL A 188 -14.02 12.46 -0.94
CA VAL A 188 -14.57 11.54 0.07
C VAL A 188 -15.50 12.25 1.05
N VAL A 189 -15.11 13.43 1.53
CA VAL A 189 -15.90 14.22 2.48
C VAL A 189 -17.20 14.71 1.83
N MET A 190 -17.15 15.25 0.60
CA MET A 190 -18.36 15.71 -0.07
C MET A 190 -19.34 14.56 -0.37
N PHE A 191 -18.82 13.36 -0.69
CA PHE A 191 -19.67 12.19 -0.84
C PHE A 191 -20.38 11.86 0.47
N LEU A 192 -19.65 11.86 1.60
CA LEU A 192 -20.22 11.58 2.91
C LEU A 192 -21.30 12.59 3.30
N GLU A 193 -20.99 13.89 3.28
CA GLU A 193 -21.90 14.97 3.68
C GLU A 193 -23.19 14.95 2.86
N THR A 194 -23.06 14.76 1.54
CA THR A 194 -24.23 14.71 0.65
C THR A 194 -25.03 13.43 0.85
N ASN A 195 -24.36 12.29 1.08
CA ASN A 195 -25.04 11.03 1.36
C ASN A 195 -25.83 11.06 2.67
N GLN A 196 -25.31 11.74 3.70
CA GLN A 196 -26.04 11.93 4.96
C GLN A 196 -27.33 12.74 4.78
N CYS A 197 -27.33 13.71 3.86
CA CYS A 197 -28.50 14.54 3.58
C CYS A 197 -29.51 13.88 2.63
N MET A 198 -29.01 13.28 1.54
CA MET A 198 -29.86 12.75 0.46
C MET A 198 -30.19 11.27 0.59
N LYS A 199 -29.41 10.50 1.37
CA LYS A 199 -29.49 9.04 1.49
C LYS A 199 -29.51 8.36 0.12
N PHE A 200 -28.35 8.31 -0.52
CA PHE A 200 -28.27 7.84 -1.89
C PHE A 200 -28.60 6.36 -2.05
N ASP A 201 -29.38 6.06 -3.09
CA ASP A 201 -29.40 4.73 -3.70
C ASP A 201 -28.13 4.50 -4.54
N ALA A 202 -27.86 3.25 -4.93
CA ALA A 202 -26.64 2.88 -5.65
C ALA A 202 -26.41 3.69 -6.94
N GLU A 203 -27.46 3.93 -7.73
CA GLU A 203 -27.40 4.70 -8.99
C GLU A 203 -27.17 6.21 -8.74
N MET A 204 -27.85 6.78 -7.74
CA MET A 204 -27.66 8.18 -7.35
C MET A 204 -26.25 8.41 -6.83
N ALA A 205 -25.74 7.48 -6.02
CA ALA A 205 -24.38 7.54 -5.49
C ALA A 205 -23.35 7.51 -6.62
N GLN A 206 -23.53 6.67 -7.63
CA GLN A 206 -22.64 6.59 -8.80
C GLN A 206 -22.68 7.89 -9.61
N THR A 207 -23.89 8.39 -9.91
CA THR A 207 -24.07 9.63 -10.68
C THR A 207 -23.43 10.82 -9.97
N PHE A 208 -23.66 10.96 -8.66
CA PHE A 208 -23.04 12.01 -7.85
C PHE A 208 -21.51 11.93 -7.86
N ARG A 209 -20.92 10.73 -7.74
CA ARG A 209 -19.45 10.58 -7.80
C ARG A 209 -18.90 11.00 -9.16
N ALA A 210 -19.56 10.61 -10.25
CA ALA A 210 -19.17 11.01 -11.60
C ALA A 210 -19.28 12.53 -11.82
N ASP A 211 -20.34 13.16 -11.33
CA ASP A 211 -20.55 14.61 -11.40
C ASP A 211 -19.55 15.37 -10.53
N CYS A 212 -19.27 14.88 -9.33
CA CYS A 212 -18.27 15.46 -8.43
C CYS A 212 -16.88 15.50 -9.10
N ILE A 213 -16.48 14.42 -9.75
CA ILE A 213 -15.24 14.33 -10.52
C ILE A 213 -15.28 15.30 -11.71
N SER A 214 -16.34 15.24 -12.51
CA SER A 214 -16.44 15.96 -13.78
C SER A 214 -16.63 17.47 -13.63
N GLN A 215 -17.21 17.93 -12.52
CA GLN A 215 -17.53 19.35 -12.31
C GLN A 215 -16.63 20.00 -11.26
N LYS A 216 -16.54 19.44 -10.05
CA LYS A 216 -15.83 20.09 -8.93
C LYS A 216 -14.33 19.83 -8.98
N ILE A 217 -13.94 18.56 -9.03
CA ILE A 217 -12.52 18.18 -8.98
C ILE A 217 -11.81 18.59 -10.26
N SER A 218 -12.41 18.32 -11.42
CA SER A 218 -11.87 18.72 -12.72
C SER A 218 -11.62 20.23 -12.81
N HIS A 219 -12.56 21.07 -12.37
CA HIS A 219 -12.44 22.52 -12.45
C HIS A 219 -11.31 23.04 -11.56
N ARG A 220 -11.18 22.49 -10.34
CA ARG A 220 -10.05 22.79 -9.46
C ARG A 220 -8.72 22.34 -10.09
N LEU A 221 -8.66 21.11 -10.59
CA LEU A 221 -7.49 20.54 -11.24
C LEU A 221 -7.03 21.40 -12.42
N TYR A 222 -7.94 21.73 -13.35
CA TYR A 222 -7.59 22.53 -14.53
C TYR A 222 -7.14 23.94 -14.18
N ARG A 223 -7.72 24.56 -13.15
CA ARG A 223 -7.29 25.87 -12.66
C ARG A 223 -5.84 25.83 -12.17
N VAL A 224 -5.48 24.81 -11.40
CA VAL A 224 -4.12 24.62 -10.87
C VAL A 224 -3.15 24.28 -12.02
N VAL A 225 -3.51 23.34 -12.89
CA VAL A 225 -2.70 22.94 -14.05
C VAL A 225 -2.44 24.12 -14.97
N ASN A 226 -3.45 24.93 -15.29
CA ASN A 226 -3.25 26.13 -16.11
C ASN A 226 -2.28 27.12 -15.47
N LYS A 227 -2.35 27.33 -14.14
CA LYS A 227 -1.41 28.20 -13.43
C LYS A 227 0.03 27.66 -13.51
N LEU A 228 0.21 26.35 -13.36
CA LEU A 228 1.52 25.70 -13.35
C LEU A 228 2.15 25.62 -14.75
N VAL A 229 1.35 25.38 -15.80
CA VAL A 229 1.82 25.30 -17.19
C VAL A 229 2.35 26.65 -17.70
N HIS A 230 1.76 27.76 -17.27
CA HIS A 230 2.20 29.11 -17.67
C HIS A 230 3.32 29.70 -16.79
N GLY A 231 3.85 28.92 -15.84
CA GLY A 231 4.93 29.34 -14.94
C GLY A 231 6.32 29.13 -15.55
N SER A 232 6.95 28.01 -15.17
CA SER A 232 8.26 27.54 -15.65
C SER A 232 8.15 26.13 -16.26
N ALA A 233 9.22 25.67 -16.92
CA ALA A 233 9.28 24.29 -17.43
C ALA A 233 9.19 23.25 -16.30
N GLU A 234 9.80 23.55 -15.14
CA GLU A 234 9.73 22.70 -13.93
C GLU A 234 8.31 22.65 -13.36
N SER A 235 7.60 23.78 -13.28
CA SER A 235 6.21 23.78 -12.80
C SER A 235 5.27 23.06 -13.76
N ALA A 236 5.53 23.13 -15.07
CA ALA A 236 4.79 22.34 -16.05
C ALA A 236 5.00 20.83 -15.88
N HIS A 237 6.24 20.39 -15.59
CA HIS A 237 6.52 19.01 -15.23
C HIS A 237 5.76 18.59 -13.95
N CYS A 238 5.71 19.45 -12.94
CA CYS A 238 4.98 19.13 -11.72
C CYS A 238 3.44 19.08 -11.95
N ALA A 239 2.91 19.85 -12.91
CA ALA A 239 1.51 19.75 -13.31
C ALA A 239 1.16 18.35 -13.87
N VAL A 240 2.09 17.72 -14.59
CA VAL A 240 1.92 16.32 -15.06
C VAL A 240 1.84 15.35 -13.89
N TYR A 241 2.69 15.52 -12.88
CA TYR A 241 2.65 14.71 -11.66
C TYR A 241 1.30 14.83 -10.95
N LEU A 242 0.80 16.06 -10.80
CA LEU A 242 -0.50 16.31 -10.17
C LEU A 242 -1.64 15.60 -10.91
N VAL A 243 -1.70 15.74 -12.23
CA VAL A 243 -2.73 15.11 -13.07
C VAL A 243 -2.66 13.59 -12.97
N ASN A 244 -1.46 13.02 -13.05
CA ASN A 244 -1.29 11.57 -12.97
C ASN A 244 -1.70 11.04 -11.60
N ALA A 245 -1.24 11.66 -10.52
CA ALA A 245 -1.57 11.22 -9.17
C ALA A 245 -3.06 11.35 -8.86
N THR A 246 -3.69 12.49 -9.21
CA THR A 246 -5.14 12.69 -9.01
C THR A 246 -5.97 11.70 -9.81
N CYS A 247 -5.71 11.54 -11.11
CA CYS A 247 -6.42 10.56 -11.93
C CYS A 247 -6.18 9.13 -11.43
N ARG A 248 -4.97 8.80 -10.96
CA ARG A 248 -4.65 7.48 -10.43
C ARG A 248 -5.41 7.19 -9.14
N ALA A 249 -5.47 8.15 -8.21
CA ALA A 249 -6.24 8.06 -6.98
C ALA A 249 -7.74 7.89 -7.24
N LEU A 250 -8.31 8.71 -8.13
CA LEU A 250 -9.73 8.63 -8.47
C LEU A 250 -10.08 7.35 -9.24
N SER A 251 -9.15 6.80 -10.03
CA SER A 251 -9.33 5.52 -10.73
C SER A 251 -9.55 4.32 -9.79
N CYS A 252 -9.40 4.47 -8.48
CA CYS A 252 -9.86 3.47 -7.52
C CYS A 252 -11.39 3.32 -7.48
N ASP A 253 -12.16 4.32 -7.91
CA ASP A 253 -13.61 4.19 -8.13
C ASP A 253 -13.88 3.60 -9.52
N SER A 254 -14.11 2.28 -9.58
CA SER A 254 -14.44 1.58 -10.83
C SER A 254 -15.75 2.05 -11.46
N SER A 255 -16.66 2.66 -10.70
CA SER A 255 -17.97 3.10 -11.21
C SER A 255 -17.92 4.42 -11.98
N SER A 256 -16.85 5.20 -11.79
CA SER A 256 -16.69 6.56 -12.33
C SER A 256 -15.54 6.65 -13.35
N GLN A 257 -15.09 5.53 -13.94
CA GLN A 257 -13.96 5.49 -14.87
C GLN A 257 -14.12 6.40 -16.08
N LEU A 258 -15.31 6.44 -16.69
CA LEU A 258 -15.59 7.29 -17.86
C LEU A 258 -15.41 8.78 -17.55
N ALA A 259 -15.86 9.23 -16.37
CA ALA A 259 -15.64 10.60 -15.92
C ALA A 259 -14.15 10.90 -15.76
N ILE A 260 -13.38 9.96 -15.21
CA ILE A 260 -11.94 10.10 -14.97
C ILE A 260 -11.17 10.12 -16.30
N GLU A 261 -11.55 9.30 -17.28
CA GLU A 261 -10.98 9.32 -18.63
C GLU A 261 -11.24 10.67 -19.30
N GLY A 262 -12.46 11.20 -19.19
CA GLY A 262 -12.78 12.55 -19.66
C GLY A 262 -11.92 13.63 -18.99
N VAL A 263 -11.67 13.53 -17.69
CA VAL A 263 -10.76 14.46 -16.98
C VAL A 263 -9.32 14.31 -17.45
N ARG A 264 -8.84 13.07 -17.61
CA ARG A 264 -7.50 12.75 -18.08
C ARG A 264 -7.25 13.29 -19.48
N ASP A 265 -8.18 13.12 -20.40
CA ASP A 265 -8.06 13.59 -21.78
C ASP A 265 -8.05 15.12 -21.87
N ASN A 266 -8.92 15.78 -21.12
CA ASN A 266 -8.92 17.24 -21.03
C ASN A 266 -7.63 17.78 -20.42
N ALA A 267 -7.14 17.16 -19.33
CA ALA A 267 -5.87 17.53 -18.72
C ALA A 267 -4.69 17.35 -19.69
N ARG A 268 -4.65 16.26 -20.46
CA ARG A 268 -3.63 16.04 -21.51
C ARG A 268 -3.62 17.15 -22.55
N ARG A 269 -4.79 17.64 -22.98
CA ARG A 269 -4.89 18.75 -23.94
C ARG A 269 -4.27 20.04 -23.37
N LEU A 270 -4.44 20.31 -22.08
CA LEU A 270 -3.82 21.46 -21.40
C LEU A 270 -2.30 21.31 -21.29
N LEU A 271 -1.80 20.08 -21.17
CA LEU A 271 -0.37 19.77 -21.03
C LEU A 271 0.38 19.63 -22.36
N HIS A 272 -0.32 19.52 -23.50
CA HIS A 272 0.23 19.15 -24.81
C HIS A 272 1.38 20.07 -25.30
N ASN A 273 1.48 21.30 -24.80
CA ASN A 273 2.57 22.21 -25.15
C ASN A 273 3.86 22.02 -24.33
N THR A 274 3.87 21.14 -23.32
CA THR A 274 4.92 21.11 -22.30
C THR A 274 5.69 19.79 -22.16
N VAL A 275 5.23 18.67 -22.74
CA VAL A 275 5.90 17.38 -22.55
C VAL A 275 5.98 16.55 -23.83
N VAL A 276 7.22 16.25 -24.22
CA VAL A 276 7.63 15.13 -25.09
C VAL A 276 7.46 13.86 -24.27
N GLU A 277 6.59 12.94 -24.70
CA GLU A 277 6.51 11.51 -24.34
C GLU A 277 7.24 11.05 -23.05
N ALA A 278 6.98 11.72 -21.92
CA ALA A 278 7.44 11.24 -20.62
C ALA A 278 6.34 10.30 -20.12
N ASP A 279 6.68 9.01 -20.12
CA ASP A 279 5.86 7.90 -19.68
C ASP A 279 4.95 8.24 -18.50
N LEU A 280 3.67 7.90 -18.63
CA LEU A 280 2.62 8.15 -17.66
C LEU A 280 2.62 7.17 -16.47
N THR A 281 3.80 6.72 -16.01
CA THR A 281 3.98 6.01 -14.73
C THR A 281 5.46 5.87 -14.33
N PRO A 282 5.80 5.88 -13.02
CA PRO A 282 5.18 6.56 -11.90
C PRO A 282 6.08 7.68 -11.36
N LEU A 283 5.62 8.29 -10.27
CA LEU A 283 6.36 9.15 -9.36
C LEU A 283 7.81 8.71 -9.23
N GLN A 284 8.75 9.64 -9.10
CA GLN A 284 10.18 9.35 -8.97
C GLN A 284 10.37 8.07 -8.18
N VAL A 285 10.98 7.04 -8.80
CA VAL A 285 11.17 5.73 -8.18
C VAL A 285 12.28 5.87 -7.12
N THR A 286 11.92 6.54 -6.03
CA THR A 286 12.74 6.90 -4.87
C THR A 286 12.24 6.18 -3.64
N THR A 287 11.15 5.43 -3.75
CA THR A 287 10.68 4.55 -2.69
C THR A 287 11.09 3.12 -2.91
N LEU A 288 11.75 2.56 -1.90
CA LEU A 288 12.04 1.15 -1.83
C LEU A 288 11.18 0.50 -0.75
N TYR A 289 10.44 -0.52 -1.16
CA TYR A 289 9.62 -1.32 -0.26
C TYR A 289 10.42 -2.50 0.29
N VAL A 290 10.56 -2.60 1.62
CA VAL A 290 11.18 -3.75 2.30
C VAL A 290 10.12 -4.44 3.15
N SER A 291 9.80 -5.68 2.79
CA SER A 291 8.85 -6.51 3.55
C SER A 291 9.55 -7.33 4.62
N ASN A 292 8.82 -7.69 5.69
CA ASN A 292 9.26 -8.58 6.76
C ASN A 292 10.52 -8.09 7.51
N VAL A 293 10.61 -6.79 7.79
CA VAL A 293 11.66 -6.27 8.67
C VAL A 293 11.27 -6.56 10.12
N PHE A 294 12.05 -7.39 10.81
CA PHE A 294 11.76 -7.78 12.18
C PHE A 294 12.36 -6.81 13.17
N CYS A 295 11.57 -6.40 14.17
CA CYS A 295 12.09 -5.60 15.27
C CYS A 295 13.01 -6.43 16.18
N GLY A 296 14.20 -5.91 16.48
CA GLY A 296 15.14 -6.55 17.40
C GLY A 296 14.57 -6.78 18.81
N ASN A 297 13.67 -5.90 19.28
CA ASN A 297 13.12 -5.91 20.63
C ASN A 297 11.83 -6.75 20.76
N CYS A 298 10.82 -6.50 19.93
CA CYS A 298 9.53 -7.20 20.04
C CYS A 298 9.35 -8.35 19.03
N SER A 299 10.32 -8.57 18.13
CA SER A 299 10.27 -9.58 17.05
C SER A 299 9.05 -9.49 16.13
N GLN A 300 8.30 -8.38 16.14
CA GLN A 300 7.24 -8.16 15.17
C GLN A 300 7.82 -7.75 13.82
N SER A 301 7.29 -8.36 12.77
CA SER A 301 7.58 -7.99 11.39
C SER A 301 6.77 -6.76 10.98
N SER A 302 7.42 -5.78 10.37
CA SER A 302 6.77 -4.67 9.69
C SER A 302 7.24 -4.56 8.25
N ASN A 303 6.38 -3.99 7.41
CA ASN A 303 6.70 -3.64 6.04
C ASN A 303 7.03 -2.15 5.98
N ILE A 304 8.23 -1.83 5.52
CA ILE A 304 8.82 -0.49 5.58
C ILE A 304 8.95 0.09 4.19
N PHE A 305 8.71 1.39 4.09
CA PHE A 305 9.01 2.16 2.89
C PHE A 305 10.17 3.06 3.23
N LEU A 306 11.19 2.96 2.41
CA LEU A 306 12.33 3.84 2.45
C LEU A 306 12.09 4.85 1.36
N SER A 307 11.60 6.03 1.75
CA SER A 307 11.44 7.19 0.87
C SER A 307 12.69 8.06 0.90
N SER A 308 12.65 9.15 0.13
CA SER A 308 13.65 10.20 0.12
C SER A 308 13.80 10.96 1.45
N THR A 309 12.95 10.71 2.45
CA THR A 309 13.07 11.34 3.77
C THR A 309 14.02 10.57 4.66
N ASP A 310 14.84 11.26 5.45
CA ASP A 310 15.79 10.66 6.42
C ASP A 310 15.14 10.35 7.78
N GLU A 311 13.89 9.90 7.76
CA GLU A 311 13.16 9.60 8.99
C GLU A 311 13.73 8.37 9.70
N ILE A 312 13.86 8.50 11.03
CA ILE A 312 14.29 7.41 11.89
C ILE A 312 13.25 6.30 11.84
N LEU A 313 13.66 5.12 11.37
CA LEU A 313 12.77 3.97 11.27
C LEU A 313 12.57 3.37 12.67
N THR A 314 11.33 3.41 13.14
CA THR A 314 10.92 2.85 14.42
C THR A 314 9.92 1.72 14.24
N CYS A 315 9.91 0.78 15.18
CA CYS A 315 8.92 -0.29 15.21
C CYS A 315 7.53 0.28 15.50
N SER A 316 6.52 -0.10 14.71
CA SER A 316 5.13 0.33 14.91
C SER A 316 4.53 -0.09 16.25
N THR A 317 5.04 -1.15 16.86
CA THR A 317 4.50 -1.71 18.11
C THR A 317 5.22 -1.19 19.34
N CYS A 318 6.56 -1.23 19.37
CA CYS A 318 7.34 -0.86 20.56
C CYS A 318 8.15 0.43 20.40
N ARG A 319 8.05 1.12 19.26
CA ARG A 319 8.75 2.37 18.93
C ARG A 319 10.28 2.31 19.01
N SER A 320 10.87 1.12 19.20
CA SER A 320 12.33 0.95 19.20
C SER A 320 12.90 1.20 17.81
N LYS A 321 14.12 1.75 17.76
CA LYS A 321 14.86 1.94 16.50
C LYS A 321 15.09 0.60 15.81
N LEU A 322 14.87 0.56 14.51
CA LEU A 322 15.14 -0.61 13.67
C LEU A 322 16.62 -0.68 13.27
N ASN A 323 17.12 -1.89 13.05
CA ASN A 323 18.51 -2.12 12.71
C ASN A 323 18.75 -1.80 11.22
N TYR A 324 19.53 -0.76 10.95
CA TYR A 324 19.83 -0.31 9.59
C TYR A 324 20.74 -1.29 8.84
N ASP A 325 21.65 -1.97 9.53
CA ASP A 325 22.55 -2.95 8.90
C ASP A 325 21.78 -4.18 8.39
N GLU A 326 20.77 -4.62 9.15
CA GLU A 326 19.86 -5.70 8.71
C GLU A 326 19.03 -5.27 7.50
N ILE A 327 18.54 -4.02 7.48
CA ILE A 327 17.78 -3.48 6.35
C ILE A 327 18.67 -3.37 5.11
N ASP A 328 19.88 -2.84 5.24
CA ASP A 328 20.85 -2.75 4.14
C ASP A 328 21.15 -4.14 3.56
N MET A 329 21.43 -5.12 4.41
CA MET A 329 21.66 -6.50 3.97
C MET A 329 20.44 -7.10 3.25
N MET A 330 19.22 -6.86 3.74
CA MET A 330 17.99 -7.32 3.07
C MET A 330 17.80 -6.70 1.67
N ILE A 331 18.12 -5.41 1.51
CA ILE A 331 18.02 -4.71 0.23
C ILE A 331 19.07 -5.25 -0.74
N CYS A 332 20.32 -5.37 -0.28
CA CYS A 332 21.43 -5.93 -1.04
C CYS A 332 21.11 -7.37 -1.51
N ASP A 333 20.63 -8.22 -0.62
CA ASP A 333 20.20 -9.59 -0.93
C ASP A 333 19.10 -9.63 -2.00
N ARG A 334 18.13 -8.72 -1.93
CA ARG A 334 17.03 -8.63 -2.91
C ARG A 334 17.53 -8.16 -4.27
N LEU A 335 18.40 -7.16 -4.30
CA LEU A 335 18.99 -6.67 -5.55
C LEU A 335 19.87 -7.75 -6.19
N ASN A 336 20.64 -8.49 -5.40
CA ASN A 336 21.45 -9.61 -5.88
C ASN A 336 20.59 -10.78 -6.41
N GLN A 337 19.45 -11.06 -5.77
CA GLN A 337 18.46 -12.02 -6.30
C GLN A 337 17.89 -11.58 -7.65
N LEU A 338 17.59 -10.28 -7.81
CA LEU A 338 17.10 -9.74 -9.08
C LEU A 338 18.18 -9.83 -10.17
N LEU A 339 19.44 -9.50 -9.85
CA LEU A 339 20.57 -9.67 -10.77
C LEU A 339 20.74 -11.13 -11.18
N THR A 340 20.69 -12.06 -10.22
CA THR A 340 20.77 -13.49 -10.50
C THR A 340 19.63 -13.93 -11.42
N ALA A 341 18.40 -13.50 -11.12
CA ALA A 341 17.23 -13.78 -11.95
C ALA A 341 17.39 -13.22 -13.37
N TYR A 342 17.95 -12.01 -13.52
CA TYR A 342 18.25 -11.41 -14.83
C TYR A 342 19.27 -12.23 -15.62
N GLN A 343 20.28 -12.82 -14.98
CA GLN A 343 21.29 -13.64 -15.64
C GLN A 343 20.77 -15.01 -16.08
N ILE A 344 19.89 -15.63 -15.29
CA ILE A 344 19.38 -16.98 -15.54
C ILE A 344 17.99 -17.00 -16.20
N GLN A 345 17.43 -15.84 -16.54
CA GLN A 345 16.06 -15.72 -17.02
C GLN A 345 15.80 -16.52 -18.31
N ASP A 346 14.58 -17.03 -18.39
CA ASP A 346 14.05 -17.53 -19.65
C ASP A 346 13.79 -16.37 -20.62
N HIS A 347 13.97 -16.67 -21.91
CA HIS A 347 13.55 -15.75 -22.97
C HIS A 347 12.29 -16.26 -23.63
N GLN A 348 11.42 -15.34 -24.06
CA GLN A 348 10.14 -15.67 -24.67
C GLN A 348 10.08 -15.14 -26.10
N CYS A 349 9.50 -15.90 -27.02
CA CYS A 349 9.33 -15.44 -28.38
C CYS A 349 8.35 -14.26 -28.44
N GLU A 350 8.73 -13.19 -29.14
CA GLU A 350 7.92 -11.98 -29.25
C GLU A 350 6.54 -12.26 -29.88
N LYS A 351 6.51 -13.08 -30.94
CA LYS A 351 5.30 -13.40 -31.72
C LYS A 351 4.42 -14.47 -31.08
N CYS A 352 4.96 -15.65 -30.80
CA CYS A 352 4.15 -16.81 -30.38
C CYS A 352 4.11 -17.02 -28.85
N LYS A 353 4.86 -16.22 -28.09
CA LYS A 353 4.91 -16.28 -26.62
C LYS A 353 5.38 -17.63 -26.04
N SER A 354 5.98 -18.50 -26.85
CA SER A 354 6.63 -19.71 -26.36
C SER A 354 7.92 -19.38 -25.58
N VAL A 355 8.21 -20.19 -24.57
CA VAL A 355 9.46 -20.11 -23.82
C VAL A 355 10.58 -20.75 -24.64
N ARG A 356 11.76 -20.14 -24.61
CA ARG A 356 12.96 -20.68 -25.25
C ARG A 356 13.43 -21.94 -24.53
N HIS A 357 13.44 -23.07 -25.22
CA HIS A 357 13.88 -24.35 -24.67
C HIS A 357 15.37 -24.65 -24.90
N ASP A 358 15.96 -24.09 -25.96
CA ASP A 358 17.34 -24.36 -26.37
C ASP A 358 18.21 -23.09 -26.38
N ASN A 359 19.48 -23.22 -26.03
CA ASN A 359 20.41 -22.09 -25.91
C ASN A 359 21.12 -21.68 -27.22
N LEU A 360 21.08 -22.53 -28.26
CA LEU A 360 21.75 -22.29 -29.53
C LEU A 360 20.92 -21.49 -30.55
N PRO A 361 19.61 -21.76 -30.74
CA PRO A 361 18.84 -21.06 -31.76
C PRO A 361 18.68 -19.59 -31.41
N MET A 362 19.03 -18.70 -32.34
CA MET A 362 18.85 -17.24 -32.17
C MET A 362 17.38 -16.83 -32.35
N TYR A 363 16.62 -17.59 -33.14
CA TYR A 363 15.22 -17.29 -33.46
C TYR A 363 14.32 -18.46 -33.06
N CYS A 364 13.07 -18.14 -32.78
CA CYS A 364 12.03 -19.14 -32.57
C CYS A 364 11.71 -19.85 -33.89
N THR A 365 11.07 -21.02 -33.81
CA THR A 365 10.48 -21.76 -34.95
C THR A 365 9.51 -20.93 -35.80
N CYS A 366 8.92 -19.86 -35.24
CA CYS A 366 8.07 -18.91 -35.97
C CYS A 366 8.84 -17.73 -36.57
N CYS A 367 10.18 -17.81 -36.65
CA CYS A 367 11.11 -16.82 -37.21
C CYS A 367 11.12 -15.46 -36.49
N SER A 368 10.64 -15.40 -35.25
CA SER A 368 10.65 -14.20 -34.42
C SER A 368 11.75 -14.29 -33.35
N PRO A 369 12.39 -13.17 -32.98
CA PRO A 369 13.42 -13.16 -31.95
C PRO A 369 12.85 -13.50 -30.57
N PHE A 370 13.74 -13.91 -29.67
CA PHE A 370 13.43 -14.10 -28.26
C PHE A 370 13.76 -12.83 -27.48
N THR A 371 12.82 -12.39 -26.64
CA THR A 371 12.97 -11.24 -25.75
C THR A 371 13.11 -11.69 -24.30
N PRO A 372 13.95 -11.04 -23.49
CA PRO A 372 14.05 -11.33 -22.06
C PRO A 372 12.76 -10.93 -21.33
N GLN A 373 12.46 -11.61 -20.21
CA GLN A 373 11.36 -11.24 -19.31
C GLN A 373 11.73 -10.02 -18.45
N ILE A 374 12.98 -9.95 -18.01
CA ILE A 374 13.57 -8.84 -17.26
C ILE A 374 14.47 -8.07 -18.22
N THR A 375 14.06 -6.87 -18.59
CA THR A 375 14.83 -6.02 -19.51
C THR A 375 16.00 -5.33 -18.79
N SER A 376 17.06 -4.99 -19.52
CA SER A 376 18.17 -4.20 -18.99
C SER A 376 17.69 -2.86 -18.41
N LYS A 377 16.72 -2.20 -19.07
CA LYS A 377 16.10 -0.96 -18.57
C LYS A 377 15.41 -1.13 -17.22
N GLN A 378 14.70 -2.24 -17.00
CA GLN A 378 14.05 -2.53 -15.72
C GLN A 378 15.08 -2.78 -14.61
N LEU A 379 16.13 -3.57 -14.88
CA LEU A 379 17.18 -3.82 -13.90
C LEU A 379 17.93 -2.52 -13.54
N ALA A 380 18.24 -1.69 -14.54
CA ALA A 380 18.87 -0.39 -14.32
C ALA A 380 17.96 0.55 -13.51
N LEU A 381 16.65 0.53 -13.74
CA LEU A 381 15.70 1.33 -12.95
C LEU A 381 15.70 0.91 -11.48
N GLU A 382 15.59 -0.40 -11.19
CA GLU A 382 15.62 -0.93 -9.82
C GLU A 382 16.96 -0.64 -9.12
N ALA A 383 18.09 -0.81 -9.82
CA ALA A 383 19.41 -0.49 -9.29
C ALA A 383 19.54 1.01 -8.98
N LYS A 384 19.05 1.89 -9.87
CA LYS A 384 19.04 3.34 -9.64
C LYS A 384 18.18 3.74 -8.44
N THR A 385 17.04 3.08 -8.23
CA THR A 385 16.20 3.29 -7.04
C THR A 385 16.95 2.91 -5.76
N VAL A 386 17.60 1.73 -5.77
CA VAL A 386 18.42 1.29 -4.63
C VAL A 386 19.56 2.27 -4.38
N GLU A 387 20.28 2.71 -5.41
CA GLU A 387 21.37 3.70 -5.32
C GLU A 387 20.89 5.01 -4.68
N THR A 388 19.75 5.53 -5.14
CA THR A 388 19.17 6.79 -4.63
C THR A 388 18.82 6.67 -3.14
N VAL A 389 18.07 5.63 -2.76
CA VAL A 389 17.68 5.39 -1.36
C VAL A 389 18.91 5.15 -0.48
N SER A 390 19.87 4.37 -0.96
CA SER A 390 21.08 4.02 -0.21
C SER A 390 21.97 5.23 0.02
N THR A 391 22.02 6.17 -0.93
CA THR A 391 22.74 7.45 -0.79
C THR A 391 22.12 8.31 0.30
N ILE A 392 20.78 8.39 0.35
CA ILE A 392 20.06 9.20 1.34
C ILE A 392 20.22 8.59 2.75
N ARG A 393 20.10 7.27 2.87
CA ARG A 393 20.09 6.55 4.17
C ARG A 393 21.47 6.06 4.63
N ASN A 394 22.53 6.30 3.85
CA ASN A 394 23.90 5.81 4.10
C ASN A 394 24.00 4.28 4.20
N PHE A 395 23.32 3.54 3.31
CA PHE A 395 23.44 2.09 3.20
C PHE A 395 24.62 1.70 2.30
N ALA A 396 25.72 1.31 2.91
CA ALA A 396 26.99 1.10 2.20
C ALA A 396 26.96 -0.10 1.25
N LEU A 397 26.41 -1.24 1.69
CA LEU A 397 26.43 -2.48 0.90
C LEU A 397 25.50 -2.39 -0.32
N SER A 398 24.28 -1.90 -0.09
CA SER A 398 23.30 -1.70 -1.16
C SER A 398 23.77 -0.66 -2.18
N LEU A 399 24.44 0.41 -1.74
CA LEU A 399 25.01 1.41 -2.62
C LEU A 399 26.12 0.84 -3.51
N GLU A 400 27.05 0.08 -2.92
CA GLU A 400 28.14 -0.55 -3.67
C GLU A 400 27.61 -1.50 -4.75
N LEU A 401 26.66 -2.38 -4.39
CA LEU A 401 26.07 -3.31 -5.34
C LEU A 401 25.30 -2.58 -6.46
N ALA A 402 24.48 -1.58 -6.10
CA ALA A 402 23.71 -0.82 -7.07
C ALA A 402 24.60 -0.07 -8.08
N THR A 403 25.63 0.63 -7.58
CA THR A 403 26.60 1.34 -8.43
C THR A 403 27.38 0.38 -9.33
N TRP A 404 27.70 -0.82 -8.85
CA TRP A 404 28.34 -1.86 -9.65
C TRP A 404 27.44 -2.37 -10.77
N ILE A 405 26.16 -2.67 -10.48
CA ILE A 405 25.18 -3.10 -11.50
C ILE A 405 25.02 -2.01 -12.56
N MET A 406 24.88 -0.75 -12.16
CA MET A 406 24.71 0.38 -13.08
C MET A 406 25.91 0.62 -14.00
N LYS A 407 27.13 0.24 -13.58
CA LYS A 407 28.35 0.31 -14.42
C LYS A 407 28.48 -0.85 -15.40
N MET A 408 27.84 -1.98 -15.11
CA MET A 408 27.95 -3.22 -15.90
C MET A 408 26.86 -3.36 -16.96
N LEU A 409 25.72 -2.68 -16.77
CA LEU A 409 24.64 -2.56 -17.75
C LEU A 409 24.95 -1.50 -18.80
#